data_AF-A0A0G1P7A2-F1
#
_entry.id   AF-A0A0G1P7A2-F1
#
_cell.length_a   1.000
_cell.length_b   1.000
_cell.length_c   1.000
_cell.angle_alpha   90.00
_cell.angle_beta   90.00
_cell.angle_gamma   90.00
#
_symmetry.space_group_name_H-M   'P 1'
#
loop_
_entity.id
_entity.type
_entity.pdbx_description
1 polymer ?
#
loop_
_entity_poly.entity_id
_entity_poly.type
_entity_poly.pdbx_seq_one_letter_code
_entity_poly.pdbx_strand_id
1 'polypeptide(L)' 'MKSLKCDVCEFMAQGETFEDWFGAMHEHYTTAHADLMKAMEGKPKEEGEKWMAETKAKFDVA' A
#
# COMPACT_ATOMS: atom_id res chain seq x y z
N MET A 1 9.15 12.87 7.03
CA MET A 1 8.29 11.73 7.41
C MET A 1 6.86 12.06 7.04
N LYS A 2 6.26 11.20 6.22
CA LYS A 2 4.88 11.35 5.72
C LYS A 2 4.05 10.19 6.21
N SER A 3 2.73 10.36 6.26
CA SER A 3 1.79 9.33 6.68
C SER A 3 0.68 9.18 5.66
N LEU A 4 0.33 7.95 5.31
CA LEU A 4 -0.80 7.66 4.45
C LEU A 4 -1.63 6.52 5.05
N LYS A 5 -2.95 6.70 5.05
CA LYS A 5 -3.93 5.74 5.54
C LYS A 5 -4.11 4.60 4.55
N CYS A 6 -4.32 3.39 5.07
CA CYS A 6 -4.71 2.22 4.28
C CYS A 6 -6.02 2.50 3.51
N ASP A 7 -6.13 2.05 2.26
CA ASP A 7 -7.35 2.27 1.48
C ASP A 7 -8.53 1.39 1.97
N VAL A 8 -8.25 0.37 2.80
CA VAL A 8 -9.24 -0.64 3.26
C VAL A 8 -9.66 -0.45 4.72
N CYS A 9 -8.81 0.16 5.55
CA CYS A 9 -9.10 0.35 6.98
C CYS A 9 -8.51 1.65 7.54
N GLU A 10 -8.60 1.84 8.86
CA GLU A 10 -8.14 3.07 9.53
C GLU A 10 -6.65 3.09 9.90
N PHE A 11 -5.92 2.02 9.57
CA PHE A 11 -4.49 1.96 9.82
C PHE A 11 -3.73 3.06 9.06
N MET A 12 -2.83 3.75 9.75
CA MET A 12 -1.95 4.75 9.18
C MET A 12 -0.51 4.26 9.26
N ALA A 13 0.12 4.07 8.09
CA ALA A 13 1.55 3.82 8.02
C ALA A 13 2.30 5.14 7.86
N GLN A 14 3.51 5.16 8.41
CA GLN A 14 4.44 6.28 8.31
C GLN A 14 5.73 5.80 7.65
N GLY A 15 6.40 6.69 6.93
CA GLY A 15 7.72 6.42 6.36
C GLY A 15 8.50 7.70 6.07
N GLU A 16 9.82 7.60 6.10
CA GLU A 16 10.70 8.67 5.67
C GLU A 16 10.74 8.78 4.14
N THR A 17 10.80 7.63 3.48
CA THR A 17 10.64 7.47 2.03
C THR A 17 9.36 6.71 1.69
N PHE A 18 9.01 6.70 0.40
CA PHE A 18 7.92 5.86 -0.09
C PHE A 18 8.21 4.38 0.11
N GLU A 19 9.46 3.95 -0.01
CA GLU A 19 9.86 2.55 0.15
C GLU A 19 9.72 2.09 1.61
N ASP A 20 10.11 2.93 2.57
CA ASP A 20 9.91 2.65 4.00
C ASP A 20 8.43 2.52 4.35
N TRP A 21 7.63 3.48 3.88
CA TRP A 21 6.17 3.47 4.05
C TRP A 21 5.55 2.25 3.37
N PHE A 22 5.99 1.92 2.16
CA PHE A 22 5.47 0.80 1.39
C PHE A 22 5.79 -0.53 2.08
N GLY A 23 6.99 -0.69 2.65
CA GLY A 23 7.34 -1.85 3.45
C GLY A 23 6.40 -2.03 4.64
N ALA A 24 6.15 -0.97 5.41
CA ALA A 24 5.22 -0.99 6.54
C ALA A 24 3.78 -1.30 6.10
N MET A 25 3.31 -0.71 5.00
CA MET A 25 2.00 -1.02 4.46
C MET A 25 1.91 -2.44 3.91
N HIS A 26 2.95 -2.95 3.28
CA HIS A 26 2.97 -4.31 2.74
C HIS A 26 2.87 -5.35 3.87
N GLU A 27 3.58 -5.15 4.99
CA GLU A 27 3.44 -5.99 6.18
C GLU A 27 2.01 -5.92 6.74
N HIS A 28 1.42 -4.73 6.79
CA HIS A 28 0.03 -4.55 7.21
C HIS A 28 -0.94 -5.29 6.28
N TYR A 29 -0.84 -5.12 4.96
CA TYR A 29 -1.71 -5.80 4.00
C TYR A 29 -1.58 -7.32 4.05
N THR A 30 -0.35 -7.84 4.18
CA THR A 30 -0.12 -9.29 4.27
C THR A 30 -0.59 -9.91 5.58
N THR A 31 -0.70 -9.13 6.66
CA THR A 31 -1.13 -9.61 7.98
C THR A 31 -2.61 -9.36 8.24
N ALA A 32 -3.07 -8.11 8.12
CA ALA A 32 -4.44 -7.69 8.45
C ALA A 32 -5.43 -7.85 7.29
N HIS A 33 -4.92 -7.92 6.04
CA HIS A 33 -5.72 -8.02 4.82
C HIS A 33 -5.24 -9.18 3.94
N ALA A 34 -4.81 -10.28 4.56
CA ALA A 34 -4.27 -11.45 3.88
C ALA A 34 -5.24 -12.02 2.82
N ASP A 35 -6.55 -12.02 3.10
CA ASP A 35 -7.57 -12.47 2.15
C ASP A 35 -7.65 -11.57 0.91
N LEU A 36 -7.42 -10.26 1.06
CA LEU A 36 -7.35 -9.32 -0.07
C LEU A 36 -6.07 -9.55 -0.89
N MET A 37 -4.94 -9.82 -0.24
CA MET A 37 -3.71 -10.21 -0.94
C MET A 37 -3.91 -11.50 -1.73
N LYS A 38 -4.59 -12.51 -1.17
CA LYS A 38 -4.95 -13.75 -1.86
C LYS A 38 -5.91 -13.52 -3.04
N ALA A 39 -6.89 -12.64 -2.89
CA ALA A 39 -7.82 -12.29 -3.97
C ALA A 39 -7.12 -11.55 -5.13
N MET A 40 -5.96 -10.95 -4.86
CA MET A 40 -5.11 -10.31 -5.86
C MET A 40 -4.14 -11.30 -6.53
N GLU A 41 -3.95 -12.51 -5.99
CA GLU A 41 -3.10 -13.53 -6.61
C GLU A 41 -3.66 -13.93 -7.98
N GLY A 42 -2.85 -13.75 -9.02
CA GLY A 42 -3.24 -14.04 -10.40
C GLY A 42 -3.93 -12.89 -11.14
N LYS A 43 -4.14 -11.72 -10.51
CA LYS A 43 -4.53 -10.50 -11.24
C LYS A 43 -3.41 -10.02 -12.17
N PRO A 44 -3.75 -9.33 -13.28
CA PRO A 44 -2.76 -8.77 -14.19
C PRO A 44 -1.80 -7.84 -13.46
N LYS A 45 -0.51 -7.94 -13.80
CA LYS A 45 0.56 -7.08 -13.26
C LYS A 45 0.26 -5.59 -13.44
N GLU A 46 -0.45 -5.23 -14.50
CA GLU A 46 -0.85 -3.86 -14.83
C GLU A 46 -1.75 -3.21 -13.74
N GLU A 47 -2.68 -3.96 -13.12
CA GLU A 47 -3.50 -3.44 -12.01
C GLU A 47 -2.63 -3.12 -10.79
N GLY A 48 -1.64 -3.97 -10.49
CA GLY A 48 -0.69 -3.75 -9.41
C GLY A 48 0.21 -2.53 -9.69
N GLU A 49 0.70 -2.37 -10.91
CA GLU A 49 1.54 -1.24 -11.32
C GLU A 49 0.77 0.09 -11.27
N LYS A 50 -0.50 0.10 -11.70
CA LYS A 50 -1.35 1.28 -11.62
C LYS A 50 -1.60 1.68 -10.17
N TRP A 51 -1.97 0.72 -9.31
CA TRP A 51 -2.18 1.00 -7.88
C TRP A 51 -0.91 1.53 -7.22
N MET A 52 0.26 0.97 -7.55
CA MET A 52 1.55 1.48 -7.06
C MET A 52 1.81 2.93 -7.48
N ALA A 53 1.55 3.29 -8.74
CA ALA A 53 1.74 4.65 -9.24
C ALA A 53 0.79 5.66 -8.57
N GLU A 54 -0.50 5.31 -8.45
CA GLU A 54 -1.51 6.15 -7.80
C GLU A 54 -1.19 6.34 -6.30
N THR A 55 -0.79 5.27 -5.63
CA THR A 55 -0.44 5.28 -4.21
C THR A 55 0.83 6.10 -3.96
N LYS A 56 1.82 5.98 -4.85
CA LYS A 56 3.01 6.82 -4.78
C LYS A 56 2.69 8.30 -4.94
N ALA A 57 1.83 8.67 -5.88
CA ALA A 57 1.38 10.04 -6.05
C ALA A 57 0.67 10.57 -4.79
N LYS A 58 -0.20 9.76 -4.16
CA LYS A 58 -0.85 10.10 -2.88
C LYS A 58 0.17 10.33 -1.77
N PHE A 59 1.18 9.46 -1.64
CA PHE A 59 2.23 9.61 -0.63
C PHE A 59 3.08 10.87 -0.86
N ASP A 60 3.40 11.19 -2.11
CA ASP A 60 4.22 12.35 -2.45
C ASP A 60 3.51 13.69 -2.15
N VAL A 61 2.17 13.72 -2.08
CA VAL A 61 1.38 14.92 -1.70
C VAL A 61 0.86 14.93 -0.25
N ALA A 62 0.93 13.80 0.47
CA ALA A 62 0.62 13.70 1.90
C ALA A 62 1.70 14.35 2.78
#